data_AF-A0A915NVC0-F1
#
_entry.id   AF-A0A915NVC0-F1
#
_cell.length_a   1.000
_cell.length_b   1.000
_cell.length_c   1.000
_cell.angle_alpha   90.00
_cell.angle_beta   90.00
_cell.angle_gamma   90.00
#
_symmetry.space_group_name_H-M   'P 1'
#
loop_
_entity.id
_entity.type
_entity.pdbx_description
1 polymer ?
#
loop_
_entity_poly.entity_id
_entity_poly.type
_entity_poly.pdbx_seq_one_letter_code
_entity_poly.pdbx_strand_id
1 'polypeptide(L)'
;MFIESTTNELRNKLKNLFDLLGNSFSYNTKDNSRDSRSELVGKQFGYLLSEIDQIIESNVDTHKKVLDDLAQHINKTLYKLQYPNDCNNRRLLVCYVGYCLYIASAANRTLVFENDGTKWYYGFKWTDIFQQITSCNYEKHVRPFLPLPEYKNTHQQGKVVLLRGRWEVGNLPHRPEAVPLELKEILIKHHTNPPAWFMGQIIKFALRENQNILAKLIKVEATFKLGKESFTGIHVRRTDKIGEAPHQNLIEYM
;
A
#
# COMPACT_ATOMS: atom_id res chain seq x y z
N MET A 1 -36.53 3.46 0.47
CA MET A 1 -37.31 3.02 1.64
C MET A 1 -36.47 2.26 2.66
N PHE A 2 -35.77 1.16 2.30
CA PHE A 2 -34.87 0.45 3.25
C PHE A 2 -33.69 1.31 3.74
N ILE A 3 -32.94 1.96 2.83
CA ILE A 3 -31.74 2.76 3.18
C ILE A 3 -32.05 3.94 4.10
N GLU A 4 -33.15 4.66 3.88
CA GLU A 4 -33.58 5.80 4.73
C GLU A 4 -33.98 5.35 6.14
N SER A 5 -34.63 4.18 6.27
CA SER A 5 -35.00 3.61 7.56
C SER A 5 -33.75 3.26 8.38
N THR A 6 -32.78 2.58 7.77
CA THR A 6 -31.51 2.20 8.43
C THR A 6 -30.67 3.43 8.81
N THR A 7 -30.66 4.46 7.96
CA THR A 7 -29.90 5.70 8.23
C THR A 7 -30.48 6.49 9.41
N ASN A 8 -31.81 6.54 9.52
CA ASN A 8 -32.48 7.19 10.65
C ASN A 8 -32.29 6.42 11.97
N GLU A 9 -32.29 5.09 11.90
CA GLU A 9 -32.01 4.24 13.06
C GLU A 9 -30.57 4.43 13.57
N LEU A 10 -29.58 4.45 12.67
CA LEU A 10 -28.19 4.72 13.00
C LEU A 10 -28.02 6.09 13.67
N ARG A 11 -28.69 7.13 13.13
CA ARG A 11 -28.68 8.49 13.70
C ARG A 11 -29.23 8.51 15.13
N ASN A 12 -30.31 7.80 15.38
CA ASN A 12 -30.91 7.72 16.72
C ASN A 12 -30.00 6.99 17.71
N LYS A 13 -29.34 5.90 17.29
CA LYS A 13 -28.38 5.16 18.13
C LYS A 13 -27.12 5.98 18.42
N LEU A 14 -26.61 6.73 17.44
CA LEU A 14 -25.51 7.68 17.65
C LEU A 14 -25.87 8.78 18.66
N LYS A 15 -27.10 9.30 18.59
CA LYS A 15 -27.61 10.27 19.56
C LYS A 15 -27.66 9.67 20.97
N ASN A 16 -28.17 8.44 21.11
CA ASN A 16 -28.21 7.74 22.39
C ASN A 16 -26.81 7.51 22.98
N LEU A 17 -25.81 7.13 22.14
CA LEU A 17 -24.42 7.02 22.59
C LEU A 17 -23.89 8.37 23.08
N PHE A 18 -24.18 9.46 22.35
CA PHE A 18 -23.74 10.80 22.72
C PHE A 18 -24.36 11.26 24.04
N ASP A 19 -25.65 10.99 24.26
CA ASP A 19 -26.35 11.28 25.51
C ASP A 19 -25.76 10.46 26.68
N LEU A 20 -25.40 9.20 26.43
CA LEU A 20 -24.76 8.32 27.42
C LEU A 20 -23.36 8.82 27.81
N LEU A 21 -22.58 9.31 26.84
CA LEU A 21 -21.30 9.98 27.07
C LEU A 21 -21.49 11.29 27.85
N GLY A 22 -22.42 12.16 27.44
CA GLY A 22 -22.70 13.43 28.13
C GLY A 22 -23.10 13.23 29.60
N ASN A 23 -23.97 12.27 29.88
CA ASN A 23 -24.36 11.91 31.24
C ASN A 23 -23.21 11.30 32.06
N SER A 24 -22.24 10.66 31.40
CA SER A 24 -21.06 10.08 32.06
C SER A 24 -20.03 11.11 32.53
N PHE A 25 -19.88 12.24 31.83
CA PHE A 25 -18.94 13.32 32.19
C PHE A 25 -19.48 14.24 33.28
N SER A 26 -20.80 14.30 33.48
CA SER A 26 -21.44 15.19 34.46
C SER A 26 -21.39 14.69 35.91
N TYR A 27 -20.97 13.44 36.16
CA TYR A 27 -20.90 12.86 37.51
C TYR A 27 -19.44 12.65 37.96
N ASN A 28 -18.99 13.46 38.93
CA ASN A 28 -17.64 13.39 39.47
C ASN A 28 -17.50 12.33 40.58
N THR A 29 -16.63 11.35 40.31
CA THR A 29 -15.67 10.66 41.21
C THR A 29 -16.13 10.07 42.55
N LYS A 30 -16.14 8.73 42.61
CA LYS A 30 -15.53 7.85 43.65
C LYS A 30 -16.22 6.47 43.60
N ASP A 31 -16.05 5.72 42.52
CA ASP A 31 -16.63 4.38 42.51
C ASP A 31 -16.00 3.46 41.47
N ASN A 32 -16.01 2.15 41.75
CA ASN A 32 -15.65 1.06 40.84
C ASN A 32 -16.55 1.01 39.58
N SER A 33 -17.54 1.90 39.48
CA SER A 33 -18.45 2.06 38.34
C SER A 33 -17.80 2.65 37.08
N ARG A 34 -16.57 3.18 37.15
CA ARG A 34 -15.86 3.69 35.96
C ARG A 34 -15.53 2.58 34.95
N ASP A 35 -15.08 1.42 35.42
CA ASP A 35 -14.72 0.29 34.56
C ASP A 35 -15.96 -0.37 33.94
N SER A 36 -17.04 -0.55 34.69
CA SER A 36 -18.29 -1.07 34.12
C SER A 36 -18.94 -0.12 33.10
N ARG A 37 -18.71 1.20 33.24
CA ARG A 37 -19.22 2.20 32.30
C ARG A 37 -18.37 2.29 31.03
N SER A 38 -17.05 2.21 31.13
CA SER A 38 -16.18 2.15 29.95
C SER A 38 -16.46 0.87 29.14
N GLU A 39 -16.72 -0.25 29.82
CA GLU A 39 -17.13 -1.49 29.19
C GLU A 39 -18.49 -1.34 28.46
N LEU A 40 -19.47 -0.69 29.08
CA LEU A 40 -20.78 -0.44 28.46
C LEU A 40 -20.67 0.46 27.22
N VAL A 41 -19.89 1.55 27.31
CA VAL A 41 -19.60 2.43 26.16
C VAL A 41 -18.92 1.64 25.05
N GLY A 42 -17.92 0.81 25.39
CA GLY A 42 -17.22 -0.06 24.44
C GLY A 42 -18.17 -1.03 23.73
N LYS A 43 -19.10 -1.65 24.46
CA LYS A 43 -20.13 -2.54 23.88
C LYS A 43 -21.07 -1.80 22.94
N GLN A 44 -21.55 -0.61 23.32
CA GLN A 44 -22.42 0.20 22.45
C GLN A 44 -21.70 0.67 21.19
N PHE A 45 -20.43 1.06 21.32
CA PHE A 45 -19.60 1.43 20.18
C PHE A 45 -19.37 0.23 19.25
N GLY A 46 -19.04 -0.94 19.80
CA GLY A 46 -18.88 -2.18 19.03
C GLY A 46 -20.15 -2.59 18.28
N TYR A 47 -21.32 -2.43 18.91
CA TYR A 47 -22.60 -2.68 18.26
C TYR A 47 -22.85 -1.71 17.09
N LEU A 48 -22.62 -0.42 17.30
CA LEU A 48 -22.72 0.59 16.23
C LEU A 48 -21.78 0.29 15.06
N LEU A 49 -20.54 -0.12 15.35
CA LEU A 49 -19.59 -0.53 14.31
C LEU A 49 -20.12 -1.73 13.51
N SER A 50 -20.67 -2.75 14.18
CA SER A 50 -21.21 -3.92 13.49
C SER A 50 -22.37 -3.60 12.55
N GLU A 51 -23.19 -2.60 12.87
CA GLU A 51 -24.27 -2.15 11.99
C GLU A 51 -23.75 -1.34 10.81
N ILE A 52 -22.73 -0.51 11.04
CA ILE A 52 -22.04 0.20 9.96
C ILE A 52 -21.41 -0.81 9.00
N ASP A 53 -20.79 -1.87 9.51
CA ASP A 53 -20.20 -2.94 8.71
C ASP A 53 -21.27 -3.63 7.83
N GLN A 54 -22.45 -3.93 8.37
CA GLN A 54 -23.56 -4.50 7.58
C GLN A 54 -24.02 -3.57 6.45
N ILE A 55 -24.06 -2.25 6.68
CA ILE A 55 -24.39 -1.27 5.65
C ILE A 55 -23.31 -1.26 4.56
N ILE A 56 -22.03 -1.31 4.96
CA ILE A 56 -20.90 -1.35 4.02
C ILE A 56 -20.93 -2.64 3.19
N GLU A 57 -21.18 -3.78 3.82
CA GLU A 57 -21.27 -5.11 3.18
C GLU A 57 -22.23 -5.14 2.01
N SER A 58 -23.34 -4.41 2.08
CA SER A 58 -24.33 -4.33 0.99
C SER A 58 -23.77 -3.84 -0.35
N ASN A 59 -22.65 -3.11 -0.34
CA ASN A 59 -21.99 -2.59 -1.54
C ASN A 59 -20.58 -3.16 -1.77
N VAL A 60 -20.09 -4.07 -0.93
CA VAL A 60 -18.71 -4.58 -0.96
C VAL A 60 -18.36 -5.18 -2.32
N ASP A 61 -19.24 -5.97 -2.93
CA ASP A 61 -18.99 -6.58 -4.23
C ASP A 61 -18.79 -5.53 -5.34
N THR A 62 -19.54 -4.43 -5.27
CA THR A 62 -19.41 -3.32 -6.23
C THR A 62 -18.09 -2.60 -6.06
N HIS A 63 -17.73 -2.23 -4.82
CA HIS A 63 -16.43 -1.59 -4.55
C HIS A 63 -15.27 -2.49 -4.94
N LYS A 64 -15.32 -3.77 -4.58
CA LYS A 64 -14.31 -4.76 -4.91
C LYS A 64 -14.12 -4.90 -6.42
N LYS A 65 -15.22 -5.06 -7.16
CA LYS A 65 -15.16 -5.17 -8.63
C LYS A 65 -14.50 -3.96 -9.28
N VAL A 66 -14.89 -2.75 -8.89
CA VAL A 66 -14.30 -1.50 -9.43
C VAL A 66 -12.79 -1.43 -9.14
N LEU A 67 -12.39 -1.75 -7.91
CA LEU A 67 -10.97 -1.75 -7.53
C LEU A 67 -10.19 -2.85 -8.26
N ASP A 68 -10.76 -4.04 -8.45
CA ASP A 68 -10.13 -5.14 -9.17
C ASP A 68 -9.93 -4.80 -10.65
N ASP A 69 -10.94 -4.21 -11.31
CA ASP A 69 -10.85 -3.74 -12.69
C ASP A 69 -9.76 -2.66 -12.84
N LEU A 70 -9.68 -1.72 -11.88
CA LEU A 70 -8.66 -0.68 -11.87
C LEU A 70 -7.26 -1.27 -11.62
N ALA A 71 -7.12 -2.22 -10.69
CA ALA A 71 -5.87 -2.91 -10.42
C ALA A 71 -5.38 -3.67 -11.66
N GLN A 72 -6.27 -4.34 -12.38
CA GLN A 72 -5.95 -5.01 -13.65
C GLN A 72 -5.48 -4.01 -14.70
N HIS A 73 -6.14 -2.85 -14.81
CA HIS A 73 -5.74 -1.79 -15.74
C HIS A 73 -4.34 -1.25 -15.42
N ILE A 74 -4.08 -0.90 -14.15
CA ILE A 74 -2.76 -0.43 -13.68
C ILE A 74 -1.70 -1.48 -13.98
N ASN A 75 -1.95 -2.75 -13.64
CA ASN A 75 -1.02 -3.83 -13.89
C ASN A 75 -0.69 -3.98 -15.38
N LYS A 76 -1.71 -3.96 -16.27
CA LYS A 76 -1.52 -3.98 -17.73
C LYS A 76 -0.68 -2.80 -18.22
N THR A 77 -0.93 -1.60 -17.70
CA THR A 77 -0.17 -0.39 -18.04
C THR A 77 1.30 -0.50 -17.62
N LEU A 78 1.55 -0.98 -16.40
CA LEU A 78 2.92 -1.21 -15.91
C LEU A 78 3.63 -2.30 -16.73
N TYR A 79 2.95 -3.38 -17.11
CA TYR A 79 3.52 -4.41 -17.98
C TYR A 79 3.92 -3.83 -19.34
N LYS A 80 3.06 -3.03 -19.97
CA LYS A 80 3.38 -2.36 -21.24
C LYS A 80 4.57 -1.39 -21.13
N LEU A 81 4.70 -0.73 -19.99
CA LEU A 81 5.81 0.20 -19.72
C LEU A 81 7.13 -0.55 -19.46
N GLN A 82 7.09 -1.64 -18.70
CA GLN A 82 8.27 -2.35 -18.24
C GLN A 82 8.74 -3.46 -19.20
N TYR A 83 7.87 -3.97 -20.06
CA TYR A 83 8.21 -4.99 -21.07
C TYR A 83 7.95 -4.45 -22.48
N PRO A 84 8.70 -3.41 -22.91
CA PRO A 84 8.57 -2.88 -24.26
C PRO A 84 9.13 -3.86 -25.30
N ASN A 85 8.58 -3.82 -26.52
CA ASN A 85 9.07 -4.61 -27.66
C ASN A 85 10.50 -4.21 -28.08
N ASP A 86 10.86 -2.94 -27.90
CA ASP A 86 12.18 -2.41 -28.23
C ASP A 86 12.69 -1.50 -27.10
N CYS A 87 13.69 -1.98 -26.38
CA CYS A 87 14.35 -1.24 -25.31
C CYS A 87 15.27 -0.12 -25.82
N ASN A 88 15.72 -0.16 -27.09
CA ASN A 88 16.61 0.87 -27.63
C ASN A 88 15.88 2.20 -27.84
N ASN A 89 14.59 2.17 -28.13
CA ASN A 89 13.80 3.38 -28.37
C ASN A 89 13.02 3.86 -27.14
N ARG A 90 13.30 3.29 -25.96
CA ARG A 90 12.63 3.66 -24.71
C ARG A 90 13.47 4.62 -23.87
N ARG A 91 12.76 5.49 -23.16
CA ARG A 91 13.34 6.31 -22.09
C ARG A 91 13.45 5.44 -20.84
N LEU A 92 14.62 5.44 -20.22
CA LEU A 92 14.95 4.58 -19.09
C LEU A 92 15.15 5.43 -17.83
N LEU A 93 14.77 4.88 -16.69
CA LEU A 93 15.10 5.38 -15.36
C LEU A 93 15.87 4.30 -14.62
N VAL A 94 17.07 4.61 -14.17
CA VAL A 94 17.92 3.70 -13.41
C VAL A 94 17.73 3.97 -11.91
N CYS A 95 17.47 2.92 -11.13
CA CYS A 95 17.35 3.00 -9.67
C CYS A 95 17.64 1.63 -9.02
N TYR A 96 17.75 1.58 -7.70
CA TYR A 96 18.07 0.37 -6.92
C TYR A 96 16.87 -0.30 -6.25
N VAL A 97 15.69 0.32 -6.26
CA VAL A 97 14.57 -0.11 -5.41
C VAL A 97 13.24 -0.08 -6.16
N GLY A 98 12.37 -1.05 -5.88
CA GLY A 98 11.05 -1.17 -6.51
C GLY A 98 10.13 0.05 -6.37
N TYR A 99 10.28 0.89 -5.33
CA TYR A 99 9.45 2.10 -5.18
C TYR A 99 9.69 3.10 -6.33
N CYS A 100 10.87 3.07 -6.96
CA CYS A 100 11.18 3.92 -8.12
C CYS A 100 10.29 3.62 -9.32
N LEU A 101 9.57 2.49 -9.32
CA LEU A 101 8.59 2.16 -10.34
C LEU A 101 7.47 3.19 -10.41
N TYR A 102 7.08 3.77 -9.28
CA TYR A 102 6.10 4.85 -9.21
C TYR A 102 6.59 6.10 -9.98
N ILE A 103 7.85 6.48 -9.78
CA ILE A 103 8.43 7.66 -10.43
C ILE A 103 8.66 7.38 -11.91
N ALA A 104 9.13 6.17 -12.24
CA ALA A 104 9.32 5.72 -13.61
C ALA A 104 7.99 5.70 -14.37
N SER A 105 6.90 5.24 -13.76
CA SER A 105 5.57 5.24 -14.37
C SER A 105 5.04 6.66 -14.60
N ALA A 106 5.19 7.55 -13.62
CA ALA A 106 4.84 8.97 -13.77
C ALA A 106 5.65 9.67 -14.88
N ALA A 107 6.93 9.31 -15.03
CA ALA A 107 7.82 9.87 -16.05
C ALA A 107 7.70 9.20 -17.43
N ASN A 108 6.83 8.19 -17.58
CA ASN A 108 6.76 7.33 -18.76
C ASN A 108 8.13 6.76 -19.17
N ARG A 109 8.87 6.26 -18.17
CA ARG A 109 10.19 5.63 -18.32
C ARG A 109 10.12 4.17 -17.90
N THR A 110 10.81 3.31 -18.63
CA THR A 110 11.05 1.93 -18.21
C THR A 110 12.06 1.93 -17.07
N LEU A 111 11.75 1.22 -15.99
CA LEU A 111 12.62 1.14 -14.82
C LEU A 111 13.64 0.03 -15.06
N VAL A 112 14.93 0.37 -14.96
CA VAL A 112 16.02 -0.59 -15.03
C VAL A 112 16.75 -0.57 -13.70
N PHE A 113 16.94 -1.73 -13.09
CA PHE A 113 17.77 -1.80 -11.90
C PHE A 113 19.25 -1.63 -12.25
N GLU A 114 20.00 -0.93 -11.38
CA GLU A 114 21.44 -0.88 -11.58
C GLU A 114 22.02 -2.30 -11.57
N ASN A 115 22.85 -2.61 -12.57
CA ASN A 115 23.41 -3.94 -12.79
C ASN A 115 22.33 -5.04 -12.81
N ASP A 116 21.14 -4.74 -13.34
CA ASP A 116 19.99 -5.65 -13.42
C ASP A 116 19.53 -6.25 -12.08
N GLY A 117 19.85 -5.58 -10.96
CA GLY A 117 19.53 -6.07 -9.62
C GLY A 117 20.42 -7.22 -9.14
N THR A 118 21.60 -7.40 -9.75
CA THR A 118 22.57 -8.44 -9.35
C THR A 118 23.27 -8.14 -8.03
N LYS A 119 23.33 -6.87 -7.62
CA LYS A 119 23.91 -6.42 -6.36
C LYS A 119 22.81 -5.83 -5.50
N TRP A 120 22.33 -6.62 -4.53
CA TRP A 120 21.41 -6.14 -3.51
C TRP A 120 22.08 -6.21 -2.13
N TYR A 121 21.73 -5.26 -1.25
CA TYR A 121 22.34 -5.14 0.09
C TYR A 121 22.20 -6.42 0.93
N TYR A 122 21.15 -7.20 0.68
CA TYR A 122 20.89 -8.45 1.40
C TYR A 122 21.74 -9.64 0.95
N GLY A 123 22.71 -9.45 0.04
CA GLY A 123 23.66 -10.49 -0.37
C GLY A 123 23.13 -11.49 -1.39
N PHE A 124 22.01 -11.19 -2.04
CA PHE A 124 21.41 -12.01 -3.10
C PHE A 124 20.93 -11.14 -4.27
N LYS A 125 20.60 -11.76 -5.41
CA LYS A 125 20.11 -11.05 -6.59
C LYS A 125 18.61 -10.82 -6.47
N TRP A 126 18.11 -9.74 -7.05
CA TRP A 126 16.67 -9.49 -7.12
C TRP A 126 15.89 -10.70 -7.66
N THR A 127 16.41 -11.31 -8.73
CA THR A 127 15.81 -12.48 -9.41
C THR A 127 15.77 -13.75 -8.59
N ASP A 128 16.53 -13.83 -7.49
CA ASP A 128 16.52 -14.98 -6.60
C ASP A 128 15.18 -15.07 -5.84
N ILE A 129 14.50 -13.93 -5.66
CA ILE A 129 13.20 -13.85 -4.98
C ILE A 129 12.07 -13.46 -5.92
N PHE A 130 12.28 -12.40 -6.70
CA PHE A 130 11.24 -11.77 -7.51
C PHE A 130 11.48 -11.97 -9.00
N GLN A 131 10.47 -11.68 -9.81
CA GLN A 131 10.63 -11.61 -11.26
C GLN A 131 11.46 -10.39 -11.65
N GLN A 132 12.16 -10.46 -12.80
CA GLN A 132 12.86 -9.31 -13.35
C GLN A 132 11.87 -8.14 -13.53
N ILE A 133 12.27 -6.93 -13.12
CA ILE A 133 11.36 -5.76 -13.13
C ILE A 133 10.98 -5.31 -14.54
N THR A 134 11.85 -5.56 -15.53
CA THR A 134 11.75 -5.13 -16.93
C THR A 134 12.38 -6.17 -17.88
N SER A 135 12.03 -6.14 -19.17
CA SER A 135 12.80 -6.85 -20.22
C SER A 135 14.09 -6.14 -20.65
N CYS A 136 14.30 -4.89 -20.25
CA CYS A 136 15.47 -4.12 -20.65
C CYS A 136 16.70 -4.43 -19.79
N ASN A 137 17.82 -4.66 -20.44
CA ASN A 137 19.09 -5.00 -19.81
C ASN A 137 20.00 -3.78 -19.56
N TYR A 138 20.61 -3.70 -18.38
CA TYR A 138 21.51 -2.62 -17.97
C TYR A 138 22.75 -2.51 -18.87
N GLU A 139 23.47 -3.60 -19.07
CA GLU A 139 24.70 -3.62 -19.88
C GLU A 139 24.47 -3.15 -21.32
N LYS A 140 23.36 -3.61 -21.93
CA LYS A 140 23.05 -3.28 -23.33
C LYS A 140 22.44 -1.89 -23.50
N HIS A 141 21.54 -1.46 -22.61
CA HIS A 141 20.70 -0.28 -22.85
C HIS A 141 21.03 0.92 -21.95
N VAL A 142 21.80 0.72 -20.87
CA VAL A 142 22.18 1.78 -19.92
C VAL A 142 23.67 2.11 -20.03
N ARG A 143 24.56 1.10 -19.99
CA ARG A 143 26.02 1.31 -20.00
C ARG A 143 26.54 2.22 -21.12
N PRO A 144 26.00 2.19 -22.37
CA PRO A 144 26.45 3.10 -23.43
C PRO A 144 26.18 4.59 -23.16
N PHE A 145 25.34 4.92 -22.18
CA PHE A 145 24.96 6.29 -21.84
C PHE A 145 25.69 6.83 -20.61
N LEU A 146 26.66 6.10 -20.05
CA LEU A 146 27.42 6.56 -18.88
C LEU A 146 28.36 7.73 -19.23
N PRO A 147 28.52 8.73 -18.35
CA PRO A 147 27.84 8.88 -17.05
C PRO A 147 26.37 9.34 -17.18
N LEU A 148 25.50 8.85 -16.30
CA LEU A 148 24.07 9.17 -16.34
C LEU A 148 23.76 10.52 -15.69
N PRO A 149 22.94 11.37 -16.32
CA PRO A 149 22.41 12.57 -15.67
C PRO A 149 21.40 12.19 -14.58
N GLU A 150 21.37 12.98 -13.51
CA GLU A 150 20.39 12.81 -12.43
C GLU A 150 18.97 13.15 -12.91
N TYR A 151 17.99 12.43 -12.38
CA TYR A 151 16.58 12.67 -12.64
C TYR A 151 16.10 13.91 -11.87
N LYS A 152 15.53 14.87 -12.60
CA LYS A 152 15.05 16.14 -12.05
C LYS A 152 13.53 16.26 -12.08
N ASN A 153 12.88 15.82 -13.15
CA ASN A 153 11.43 15.87 -13.33
C ASN A 153 10.98 15.02 -14.52
N THR A 154 9.66 14.89 -14.69
CA THR A 154 9.02 14.07 -15.73
C THR A 154 9.26 14.58 -17.15
N HIS A 155 9.44 15.88 -17.33
CA HIS A 155 9.65 16.52 -18.63
C HIS A 155 11.11 16.43 -19.13
N GLN A 156 12.06 15.98 -18.30
CA GLN A 156 13.47 15.91 -18.65
C GLN A 156 13.73 15.02 -19.88
N GLN A 157 14.17 15.56 -21.01
CA GLN A 157 14.25 14.84 -22.29
C GLN A 157 15.30 13.71 -22.38
N GLY A 158 16.26 13.66 -21.45
CA GLY A 158 17.36 12.68 -21.49
C GLY A 158 16.87 11.24 -21.63
N LYS A 159 17.48 10.45 -22.52
CA LYS A 159 17.05 9.07 -22.79
C LYS A 159 17.18 8.18 -21.56
N VAL A 160 18.34 8.20 -20.91
CA VAL A 160 18.62 7.45 -19.69
C VAL A 160 18.95 8.44 -18.57
N VAL A 161 18.34 8.25 -17.41
CA VAL A 161 18.52 9.10 -16.23
C VAL A 161 18.67 8.22 -14.99
N LEU A 162 19.37 8.72 -13.98
CA LEU A 162 19.61 8.03 -12.71
C LEU A 162 18.81 8.70 -11.58
N LEU A 163 18.19 7.88 -10.73
CA LEU A 163 17.62 8.30 -9.46
C LEU A 163 18.34 7.51 -8.35
N ARG A 164 19.17 8.18 -7.55
CA ARG A 164 20.09 7.50 -6.62
C ARG A 164 19.38 7.08 -5.34
N GLY A 165 18.47 7.90 -4.80
CA GLY A 165 17.90 7.63 -3.48
C GLY A 165 16.57 8.31 -3.19
N ARG A 166 15.89 7.81 -2.14
CA ARG A 166 14.56 8.29 -1.72
C ARG A 166 14.56 9.79 -1.39
N TRP A 167 15.67 10.30 -0.86
CA TRP A 167 15.81 11.70 -0.47
C TRP A 167 15.65 12.66 -1.66
N GLU A 168 16.02 12.22 -2.87
CA GLU A 168 15.84 12.98 -4.11
C GLU A 168 14.35 13.09 -4.50
N VAL A 169 13.50 12.21 -3.96
CA VAL A 169 12.05 12.16 -4.23
C VAL A 169 11.27 13.24 -3.50
N GLY A 170 11.75 13.70 -2.33
CA GLY A 170 11.09 14.74 -1.55
C GLY A 170 10.87 16.04 -2.32
N ASN A 171 11.74 16.34 -3.29
CA ASN A 171 11.65 17.54 -4.12
C ASN A 171 10.91 17.32 -5.45
N LEU A 172 10.39 16.11 -5.70
CA LEU A 172 9.68 15.79 -6.94
C LEU A 172 8.16 15.99 -6.77
N PRO A 173 7.44 16.42 -7.84
CA PRO A 173 5.98 16.55 -7.82
C PRO A 173 5.23 15.21 -7.72
N HIS A 174 5.91 14.08 -7.95
CA HIS A 174 5.33 12.74 -7.90
C HIS A 174 5.84 12.00 -6.66
N ARG A 175 5.34 12.39 -5.49
CA ARG A 175 5.65 11.72 -4.24
C ARG A 175 4.77 10.46 -4.05
N PRO A 176 5.19 9.47 -3.27
CA PRO A 176 4.40 8.25 -3.02
C PRO A 176 2.99 8.50 -2.47
N GLU A 177 2.76 9.65 -1.83
CA GLU A 177 1.44 10.06 -1.33
C GLU A 177 0.51 10.59 -2.43
N ALA A 178 0.98 10.72 -3.67
CA ALA A 178 0.19 11.21 -4.78
C ALA A 178 -0.44 10.07 -5.60
N VAL A 179 -1.65 10.31 -6.08
CA VAL A 179 -2.41 9.44 -6.98
C VAL A 179 -2.54 10.15 -8.32
N PRO A 180 -2.50 9.45 -9.47
CA PRO A 180 -2.82 10.06 -10.77
C PRO A 180 -4.18 10.76 -10.72
N LEU A 181 -4.25 11.97 -11.27
CA LEU A 181 -5.46 12.82 -11.16
C LEU A 181 -6.68 12.12 -11.78
N GLU A 182 -6.45 11.33 -12.82
CA GLU A 182 -7.46 10.54 -13.54
C GLU A 182 -8.11 9.47 -12.65
N LEU A 183 -7.41 9.00 -11.62
CA LEU A 183 -7.90 7.96 -10.71
C LEU A 183 -8.49 8.51 -9.41
N LYS A 184 -8.28 9.80 -9.13
CA LYS A 184 -8.64 10.43 -7.85
C LYS A 184 -10.12 10.27 -7.52
N GLU A 185 -11.00 10.67 -8.44
CA GLU A 185 -12.45 10.68 -8.21
C GLU A 185 -13.03 9.27 -8.04
N ILE A 186 -12.47 8.29 -8.74
CA ILE A 186 -12.87 6.89 -8.62
C ILE A 186 -12.39 6.35 -7.28
N LEU A 187 -11.12 6.56 -6.93
CA LEU A 187 -10.56 5.97 -5.72
C LEU A 187 -11.13 6.56 -4.43
N ILE A 188 -11.45 7.86 -4.39
CA ILE A 188 -12.09 8.46 -3.21
C ILE A 188 -13.46 7.83 -2.92
N LYS A 189 -14.18 7.38 -3.97
CA LYS A 189 -15.49 6.73 -3.82
C LYS A 189 -15.38 5.25 -3.41
N HIS A 190 -14.27 4.60 -3.71
CA HIS A 190 -14.15 3.14 -3.56
C HIS A 190 -13.07 2.68 -2.58
N HIS A 191 -12.20 3.57 -2.06
CA HIS A 191 -11.17 3.21 -1.09
C HIS A 191 -10.95 4.33 -0.05
N THR A 192 -10.83 3.94 1.22
CA THR A 192 -10.67 4.88 2.35
C THR A 192 -9.31 5.59 2.37
N ASN A 193 -8.29 4.99 1.74
CA ASN A 193 -6.97 5.58 1.57
C ASN A 193 -6.46 5.42 0.12
N PRO A 194 -6.82 6.32 -0.81
CA PRO A 194 -6.43 6.22 -2.22
C PRO A 194 -4.92 6.15 -2.49
N PRO A 195 -4.06 6.98 -1.86
CA PRO A 195 -2.61 6.88 -2.07
C PRO A 195 -2.01 5.53 -1.68
N ALA A 196 -2.39 5.01 -0.50
CA ALA A 196 -1.88 3.72 -0.04
C ALA A 196 -2.32 2.58 -0.98
N TRP A 197 -3.56 2.60 -1.45
CA TRP A 197 -4.06 1.59 -2.39
C TRP A 197 -3.30 1.64 -3.72
N PHE A 198 -3.12 2.83 -4.29
CA PHE A 198 -2.42 2.99 -5.57
C PHE A 198 -0.96 2.55 -5.46
N MET A 199 -0.25 2.99 -4.42
CA MET A 199 1.12 2.55 -4.16
C MET A 199 1.19 1.03 -3.92
N GLY A 200 0.17 0.45 -3.28
CA GLY A 200 0.01 -1.00 -3.14
C GLY A 200 0.02 -1.72 -4.49
N GLN A 201 -0.62 -1.17 -5.53
CA GLN A 201 -0.57 -1.75 -6.88
C GLN A 201 0.82 -1.67 -7.51
N ILE A 202 1.54 -0.56 -7.28
CA ILE A 202 2.94 -0.42 -7.74
C ILE A 202 3.85 -1.44 -7.06
N ILE A 203 3.73 -1.59 -5.73
CA ILE A 203 4.51 -2.55 -4.95
C ILE A 203 4.18 -3.98 -5.35
N LYS A 204 2.89 -4.30 -5.53
CA LYS A 204 2.42 -5.60 -6.03
C LYS A 204 3.04 -5.96 -7.38
N PHE A 205 3.16 -4.99 -8.29
CA PHE A 205 3.87 -5.20 -9.55
C PHE A 205 5.37 -5.44 -9.32
N ALA A 206 6.02 -4.60 -8.51
CA ALA A 206 7.45 -4.75 -8.29
C ALA A 206 7.80 -6.10 -7.64
N LEU A 207 7.06 -6.51 -6.61
CA LEU A 207 7.34 -7.69 -5.79
C LEU A 207 6.72 -8.98 -6.31
N ARG A 208 6.49 -9.12 -7.62
CA ARG A 208 6.03 -10.39 -8.19
C ARG A 208 7.02 -11.50 -7.87
N GLU A 209 6.57 -12.52 -7.17
CA GLU A 209 7.39 -13.66 -6.80
C GLU A 209 7.77 -14.49 -8.03
N ASN A 210 8.99 -15.04 -8.01
CA ASN A 210 9.35 -16.09 -8.96
C ASN A 210 8.67 -17.42 -8.58
N GLN A 211 8.67 -18.38 -9.50
CA GLN A 211 8.01 -19.68 -9.30
C GLN A 211 8.56 -20.45 -8.09
N ASN A 212 9.86 -20.32 -7.80
CA ASN A 212 10.49 -21.00 -6.68
C ASN A 212 10.02 -20.45 -5.32
N ILE A 213 9.92 -19.13 -5.19
CA ILE A 213 9.40 -18.49 -3.99
C ILE A 213 7.92 -18.76 -3.82
N LEU A 214 7.13 -18.69 -4.90
CA LEU A 214 5.71 -19.00 -4.86
C LEU A 214 5.46 -20.41 -4.31
N ALA A 215 6.22 -21.41 -4.77
CA ALA A 215 6.13 -22.78 -4.26
C ALA A 215 6.50 -22.89 -2.76
N LYS A 216 7.45 -22.07 -2.28
CA LYS A 216 7.79 -22.01 -0.85
C LYS A 216 6.68 -21.35 -0.03
N LEU A 217 6.09 -20.27 -0.51
CA LEU A 217 4.99 -19.57 0.16
C LEU A 217 3.77 -20.48 0.32
N ILE A 218 3.38 -21.20 -0.74
CA ILE A 218 2.26 -22.18 -0.69
C ILE A 218 2.52 -23.25 0.39
N LYS A 219 3.76 -23.75 0.50
CA LYS A 219 4.13 -24.72 1.55
C LYS A 219 4.01 -24.12 2.95
N VAL A 220 4.45 -22.88 3.14
CA VAL A 220 4.35 -22.16 4.42
C VAL A 220 2.88 -21.95 4.78
N GLU A 221 2.06 -21.45 3.86
CA GLU A 221 0.62 -21.25 4.06
C GLU A 221 -0.08 -22.55 4.48
N ALA A 222 0.23 -23.67 3.82
CA ALA A 222 -0.31 -24.97 4.18
C ALA A 222 0.17 -25.46 5.57
N THR A 223 1.44 -25.26 5.89
CA THR A 223 2.06 -25.68 7.16
C THR A 223 1.43 -24.96 8.35
N PHE A 224 1.24 -23.65 8.23
CA PHE A 224 0.65 -22.82 9.29
C PHE A 224 -0.86 -22.67 9.18
N LYS A 225 -1.50 -23.34 8.21
CA LYS A 225 -2.95 -23.28 7.95
C LYS A 225 -3.47 -21.83 7.79
N LEU A 226 -2.64 -20.96 7.21
CA LEU A 226 -3.00 -19.56 6.99
C LEU A 226 -4.20 -19.48 6.02
N GLY A 227 -5.19 -18.64 6.34
CA GLY A 227 -6.36 -18.40 5.49
C GLY A 227 -7.58 -19.31 5.72
N LYS A 228 -7.53 -20.26 6.66
CA LYS A 228 -8.72 -21.07 7.04
C LYS A 228 -9.55 -20.47 8.16
N GLU A 229 -8.93 -19.67 9.00
CA GLU A 229 -9.53 -19.05 10.19
C GLU A 229 -9.25 -17.54 10.17
N SER A 230 -9.99 -16.78 10.99
CA SER A 230 -9.68 -15.36 11.20
C SER A 230 -8.37 -15.23 11.97
N PHE A 231 -7.43 -14.46 11.45
CA PHE A 231 -6.15 -14.21 12.09
C PHE A 231 -5.81 -12.72 12.07
N THR A 232 -5.11 -12.28 13.11
CA THR A 232 -4.57 -10.92 13.21
C THR A 232 -3.05 -10.99 13.16
N GLY A 233 -2.44 -10.31 12.19
CA GLY A 233 -0.99 -10.23 12.09
C GLY A 233 -0.42 -9.15 13.02
N ILE A 234 0.46 -9.53 13.94
CA ILE A 234 1.15 -8.59 14.83
C ILE A 234 2.63 -8.53 14.43
N HIS A 235 3.12 -7.35 14.06
CA HIS A 235 4.54 -7.12 13.76
C HIS A 235 5.20 -6.31 14.87
N VAL A 236 6.07 -6.95 15.65
CA VAL A 236 6.82 -6.31 16.73
C VAL A 236 8.25 -6.02 16.27
N ARG A 237 8.52 -4.79 15.83
CA ARG A 237 9.86 -4.33 15.42
C ARG A 237 10.67 -3.86 16.63
N ARG A 238 11.77 -4.54 16.95
CA ARG A 238 12.65 -4.23 18.12
C ARG A 238 14.07 -3.84 17.70
N THR A 239 15.07 -4.15 18.53
CA THR A 239 16.52 -4.02 18.28
C THR A 239 16.97 -2.59 17.99
N ASP A 240 17.59 -2.36 16.84
CA ASP A 240 18.11 -1.10 16.30
C ASP A 240 17.04 -0.02 16.10
N LYS A 241 15.74 -0.34 16.16
CA LYS A 241 14.65 0.62 15.88
C LYS A 241 14.34 1.59 17.01
N ILE A 242 14.92 1.39 18.19
CA ILE A 242 14.63 2.19 19.40
C ILE A 242 14.94 3.69 19.21
N GLY A 243 15.86 4.03 18.28
CA GLY A 243 16.16 5.42 17.93
C GLY A 243 15.16 6.09 16.97
N GLU A 244 14.30 5.32 16.31
CA GLU A 244 13.29 5.84 15.36
C GLU A 244 11.85 5.70 15.89
N ALA A 245 11.61 4.73 16.77
CA ALA A 245 10.31 4.49 17.39
C ALA A 245 10.49 4.03 18.84
N PRO A 246 9.58 4.40 19.76
CA PRO A 246 9.65 3.98 21.14
C PRO A 246 9.50 2.46 21.27
N HIS A 247 10.07 1.91 22.35
CA HIS A 247 9.81 0.52 22.72
C HIS A 247 8.38 0.36 23.21
N GLN A 248 7.62 -0.54 22.58
CA GLN A 248 6.25 -0.88 22.98
C GLN A 248 6.22 -2.27 23.62
N ASN A 249 5.57 -2.38 24.78
CA ASN A 249 5.37 -3.66 25.46
C ASN A 249 4.44 -4.56 24.63
N LEU A 250 4.62 -5.88 24.70
CA LEU A 250 3.76 -6.83 23.97
C LEU A 250 2.28 -6.69 24.37
N ILE A 251 1.98 -6.38 25.62
CA ILE A 251 0.61 -6.19 26.12
C ILE A 251 -0.10 -5.05 25.38
N GLU A 252 0.61 -4.05 24.87
CA GLU A 252 -0.01 -2.93 24.15
C GLU A 252 -0.48 -3.29 22.73
N TYR A 253 -0.02 -4.43 22.18
CA TYR A 253 -0.47 -4.94 20.88
C TYR A 253 -1.67 -5.88 21.00
N MET A 254 -1.97 -6.36 22.22
CA MET A 254 -2.98 -7.36 22.53
C MET A 254 -4.24 -6.70 23.07
#